data_AF-A0A3C1YQW9-F1
#
_entry.id   AF-A0A3C1YQW9-F1
#
_cell.length_a   1.000
_cell.length_b   1.000
_cell.length_c   1.000
_cell.angle_alpha   90.00
_cell.angle_beta   90.00
_cell.angle_gamma   90.00
#
_symmetry.space_group_name_H-M   'P 1'
#
loop_
_entity.id
_entity.type
_entity.pdbx_description
1 polymer ?
#
loop_
_entity_poly.entity_id
_entity_poly.type
_entity_poly.pdbx_seq_one_letter_code
_entity_poly.pdbx_strand_id
1 'polypeptide(L)'
;MDDIAQQYVKLILDIGQHDPDFVDAYYGPKEWQENSKKMKYELTALKDRTDAISNRLKRIRVPRRDQSSTLRKTYLQKQLSAAYAKIEMLSGTKYSFDVEAKKLYDAEPPKNSEKYFSTIVKELEKSLPSGEGTIQERYLKYRNQFIIPKEKLDAVFTRAINECRARTKQFIALPENESFVVEYVTNKAWSGYNWYQGNAHSIIQVNTDLPIFIDRAVDLAAHEGYPGHHVYNVLLETELMRKKGWIEFSIYPLFSPQSLIAEGSANFGIDVVL
;
A
#
# COMPACT_ATOMS: atom_id res chain seq x y z
N MET A 1 -10.32 -22.19 8.54
CA MET A 1 -10.08 -21.34 7.34
C MET A 1 -8.62 -21.40 6.91
N ASP A 2 -7.74 -21.99 7.71
CA ASP A 2 -6.29 -21.86 7.53
C ASP A 2 -5.77 -22.55 6.27
N ASP A 3 -6.30 -23.72 5.90
CA ASP A 3 -5.95 -24.34 4.62
C ASP A 3 -6.34 -23.45 3.42
N ILE A 4 -7.49 -22.76 3.47
CA ILE A 4 -7.88 -21.81 2.42
C ILE A 4 -6.92 -20.63 2.38
N ALA A 5 -6.51 -20.10 3.54
CA ALA A 5 -5.54 -19.02 3.62
C ALA A 5 -4.19 -19.42 3.01
N GLN A 6 -3.69 -20.62 3.30
CA GLN A 6 -2.45 -21.14 2.70
C GLN A 6 -2.57 -21.25 1.17
N GLN A 7 -3.71 -21.74 0.66
CA GLN A 7 -3.94 -21.85 -0.78
C GLN A 7 -4.07 -20.48 -1.45
N TYR A 8 -4.66 -19.51 -0.76
CA TYR A 8 -4.70 -18.12 -1.21
C TYR A 8 -3.29 -17.53 -1.34
N VAL A 9 -2.42 -17.68 -0.33
CA VAL A 9 -1.04 -17.15 -0.41
C VAL A 9 -0.29 -17.74 -1.61
N LYS A 10 -0.37 -19.07 -1.80
CA LYS A 10 0.26 -19.75 -2.94
C LYS A 10 -0.31 -19.27 -4.27
N LEU A 11 -1.63 -19.11 -4.37
CA LEU A 11 -2.28 -18.56 -5.56
C LEU A 11 -1.75 -17.16 -5.90
N ILE A 12 -1.63 -16.26 -4.92
CA ILE A 12 -1.13 -14.89 -5.16
C ILE A 12 0.34 -14.92 -5.65
N LEU A 13 1.18 -15.77 -5.05
CA LEU A 13 2.57 -15.98 -5.52
C LEU A 13 2.63 -16.49 -6.96
N ASP A 14 1.74 -17.41 -7.33
CA ASP A 14 1.67 -17.98 -8.68
C ASP A 14 1.16 -16.96 -9.70
N ILE A 15 0.19 -16.10 -9.35
CA ILE A 15 -0.25 -14.99 -10.20
C ILE A 15 0.90 -13.99 -10.40
N GLY A 16 1.69 -13.72 -9.36
CA GLY A 16 2.88 -12.85 -9.44
C GLY A 16 3.96 -13.33 -10.43
N GLN A 17 3.91 -14.59 -10.90
CA GLN A 17 4.81 -15.05 -11.97
C GLN A 17 4.41 -14.56 -13.37
N HIS A 18 3.22 -13.96 -13.49
CA HIS A 18 2.70 -13.35 -14.72
C HIS A 18 2.77 -11.83 -14.70
N ASP A 19 2.91 -11.23 -13.52
CA ASP A 19 3.05 -9.79 -13.32
C ASP A 19 4.01 -9.52 -12.14
N PRO A 20 5.23 -9.02 -12.41
CA PRO A 20 6.22 -8.79 -11.36
C PRO A 20 5.79 -7.73 -10.34
N ASP A 21 4.85 -6.85 -10.67
CA ASP A 21 4.38 -5.78 -9.79
C ASP A 21 3.19 -6.22 -8.92
N PHE A 22 2.66 -7.44 -9.10
CA PHE A 22 1.46 -7.87 -8.39
C PHE A 22 1.69 -8.17 -6.91
N VAL A 23 2.87 -8.68 -6.54
CA VAL A 23 3.20 -9.01 -5.15
C VAL A 23 4.11 -7.91 -4.61
N ASP A 24 3.53 -7.03 -3.78
CA ASP A 24 4.24 -5.92 -3.16
C ASP A 24 5.22 -6.41 -2.08
N ALA A 25 4.72 -7.27 -1.20
CA ALA A 25 5.52 -7.85 -0.13
C ALA A 25 5.17 -9.33 0.10
N TYR A 26 6.20 -10.12 0.41
CA TYR A 26 6.03 -11.50 0.86
C TYR A 26 7.07 -11.86 1.91
N TYR A 27 6.60 -12.30 3.08
CA TYR A 27 7.42 -12.66 4.23
C TYR A 27 6.94 -13.97 4.90
N GLY A 28 6.29 -14.83 4.11
CA GLY A 28 5.92 -16.19 4.50
C GLY A 28 7.02 -17.22 4.26
N PRO A 29 6.69 -18.52 4.26
CA PRO A 29 7.64 -19.60 4.00
C PRO A 29 8.37 -19.47 2.65
N LYS A 30 9.70 -19.33 2.67
CA LYS A 30 10.53 -19.15 1.45
C LYS A 30 10.27 -20.22 0.38
N GLU A 31 10.07 -21.47 0.80
CA GLU A 31 9.78 -22.60 -0.09
C GLU A 31 8.57 -22.34 -1.01
N TRP A 32 7.55 -21.61 -0.55
CA TRP A 32 6.36 -21.35 -1.38
C TRP A 32 6.68 -20.38 -2.52
N GLN A 33 7.49 -19.35 -2.27
CA GLN A 33 7.94 -18.42 -3.30
C GLN A 33 8.93 -19.09 -4.27
N GLU A 34 9.77 -20.00 -3.79
CA GLU A 34 10.67 -20.77 -4.66
C GLU A 34 9.89 -21.74 -5.54
N ASN A 35 8.84 -22.38 -5.01
CA ASN A 35 7.99 -23.29 -5.75
C ASN A 35 7.18 -22.57 -6.84
N SER A 36 6.65 -21.37 -6.56
CA SER A 36 5.94 -20.57 -7.59
C SER A 36 6.85 -20.20 -8.75
N LYS A 37 8.12 -19.86 -8.47
CA LYS A 37 9.13 -19.57 -9.52
C LYS A 37 9.45 -20.78 -10.40
N LYS A 38 9.37 -22.00 -9.85
CA LYS A 38 9.62 -23.25 -10.58
C LYS A 38 8.42 -23.73 -11.39
N MET A 39 7.19 -23.41 -10.95
CA MET A 39 5.95 -23.88 -11.58
C MET A 39 5.14 -22.69 -12.10
N LYS A 40 5.31 -22.35 -13.38
CA LYS A 40 4.47 -21.35 -14.02
C LYS A 40 3.15 -21.98 -14.48
N TYR A 41 2.09 -21.74 -13.73
CA TYR A 41 0.74 -22.19 -14.08
C TYR A 41 0.16 -21.34 -15.21
N GLU A 42 -0.61 -21.96 -16.12
CA GLU A 42 -1.42 -21.25 -17.10
C GLU A 42 -2.50 -20.39 -16.43
N LEU A 43 -2.85 -19.25 -17.03
CA LEU A 43 -3.86 -18.33 -16.48
C LEU A 43 -5.23 -18.99 -16.29
N THR A 44 -5.61 -19.92 -17.18
CA THR A 44 -6.83 -20.73 -17.06
C THR A 44 -6.81 -21.59 -15.81
N ALA A 45 -5.68 -22.25 -15.51
CA ALA A 45 -5.53 -23.05 -14.29
C ALA A 45 -5.56 -22.18 -13.02
N LEU A 46 -5.00 -20.96 -13.07
CA LEU A 46 -5.08 -20.00 -11.96
C LEU A 46 -6.52 -19.52 -11.73
N LYS A 47 -7.28 -19.30 -12.80
CA LYS A 47 -8.70 -18.96 -12.73
C LYS A 47 -9.51 -20.08 -12.05
N ASP A 48 -9.35 -21.32 -12.51
CA ASP A 48 -10.03 -22.50 -11.94
C ASP A 48 -9.69 -22.69 -10.45
N ARG A 49 -8.41 -22.50 -10.08
CA ARG A 49 -7.96 -22.53 -8.68
C ARG A 49 -8.62 -21.44 -7.86
N THR A 50 -8.72 -20.21 -8.38
CA THR A 50 -9.36 -19.09 -7.69
C THR A 50 -10.85 -19.39 -7.42
N ASP A 51 -11.55 -19.95 -8.40
CA ASP A 51 -12.95 -20.38 -8.26
C ASP A 51 -13.10 -21.51 -7.25
N ALA A 52 -12.24 -22.53 -7.29
CA ALA A 52 -12.24 -23.63 -6.35
C ALA A 52 -12.04 -23.13 -4.89
N ILE A 53 -11.06 -22.26 -4.66
CA ILE A 53 -10.79 -21.68 -3.34
C ILE A 53 -11.99 -20.83 -2.88
N SER A 54 -12.54 -19.98 -3.76
CA SER A 54 -13.70 -19.14 -3.47
C SER A 54 -14.94 -19.96 -3.10
N ASN A 55 -15.19 -21.05 -3.81
CA ASN A 55 -16.32 -21.95 -3.55
C ASN A 55 -16.16 -22.70 -2.22
N ARG A 56 -14.94 -23.14 -1.89
CA ARG A 56 -14.64 -23.73 -0.57
C ARG A 56 -14.86 -22.71 0.55
N LEU A 57 -14.42 -21.47 0.38
CA LEU A 57 -14.57 -20.40 1.36
C LEU A 57 -16.04 -20.06 1.62
N LYS A 58 -16.87 -19.99 0.57
CA LYS A 58 -18.32 -19.76 0.69
C LYS A 58 -19.00 -20.78 1.61
N ARG A 59 -18.61 -22.07 1.52
CA ARG A 59 -19.19 -23.17 2.30
C ARG A 59 -18.81 -23.17 3.79
N ILE A 60 -17.77 -22.45 4.20
CA ILE A 60 -17.37 -22.35 5.62
C ILE A 60 -18.46 -21.61 6.40
N ARG A 61 -19.01 -22.25 7.43
CA ARG A 61 -19.92 -21.61 8.38
C ARG A 61 -19.10 -21.01 9.53
N VAL A 62 -19.22 -19.71 9.72
CA VAL A 62 -18.61 -19.00 10.85
C VAL A 62 -19.71 -18.71 11.88
N PRO A 63 -19.51 -19.01 13.17
CA PRO A 63 -20.47 -18.66 14.21
C PRO A 63 -20.72 -17.15 14.24
N ARG A 64 -21.99 -16.71 14.31
CA ARG A 64 -22.36 -15.27 14.28
C ARG A 64 -21.67 -14.42 15.36
N ARG A 65 -21.31 -15.02 16.50
CA ARG A 65 -20.63 -14.33 17.61
C ARG A 65 -19.13 -14.18 17.38
N ASP A 66 -18.54 -14.89 16.43
CA ASP A 66 -17.12 -14.77 16.08
C ASP A 66 -16.92 -13.71 14.98
N GLN A 67 -16.87 -12.45 15.41
CA GLN A 67 -16.66 -11.31 14.53
C GLN A 67 -15.29 -11.38 13.83
N SER A 68 -14.25 -11.82 14.55
CA SER A 68 -12.88 -11.95 14.04
C SER A 68 -12.83 -12.88 12.82
N SER A 69 -13.40 -14.08 12.95
CA SER A 69 -13.48 -15.03 11.84
C SER A 69 -14.42 -14.57 10.72
N THR A 70 -15.46 -13.81 11.06
CA THR A 70 -16.38 -13.25 10.05
C THR A 70 -15.66 -12.24 9.16
N LEU A 71 -14.92 -11.30 9.77
CA LEU A 71 -14.09 -10.33 9.07
C LEU A 71 -12.98 -11.01 8.25
N ARG A 72 -12.31 -12.02 8.81
CA ARG A 72 -11.31 -12.83 8.11
C ARG A 72 -11.88 -13.50 6.85
N LYS A 73 -13.09 -14.08 6.95
CA LYS A 73 -13.79 -14.68 5.81
C LYS A 73 -14.09 -13.61 4.75
N THR A 74 -14.62 -12.45 5.14
CA THR A 74 -14.91 -11.35 4.22
C THR A 74 -13.64 -10.83 3.53
N TYR A 75 -12.56 -10.65 4.28
CA TYR A 75 -11.25 -10.27 3.74
C TYR A 75 -10.80 -11.22 2.62
N LEU A 76 -10.74 -12.53 2.90
CA LEU A 76 -10.34 -13.53 1.91
C LEU A 76 -11.28 -13.55 0.69
N GLN A 77 -12.59 -13.36 0.87
CA GLN A 77 -13.54 -13.28 -0.24
C GLN A 77 -13.25 -12.10 -1.17
N LYS A 78 -12.97 -10.92 -0.60
CA LYS A 78 -12.68 -9.70 -1.36
C LYS A 78 -11.33 -9.83 -2.07
N GLN A 79 -10.34 -10.36 -1.39
CA GLN A 79 -9.02 -10.65 -1.94
C GLN A 79 -9.06 -11.61 -3.13
N LEU A 80 -9.80 -12.72 -3.02
CA LEU A 80 -9.98 -13.67 -4.12
C LEU A 80 -10.74 -13.07 -5.30
N SER A 81 -11.68 -12.15 -5.04
CA SER A 81 -12.40 -11.45 -6.11
C SER A 81 -11.48 -10.54 -6.92
N ALA A 82 -10.56 -9.84 -6.24
CA ALA A 82 -9.54 -9.02 -6.91
C ALA A 82 -8.52 -9.87 -7.66
N ALA A 83 -8.07 -10.99 -7.08
CA ALA A 83 -7.18 -11.94 -7.75
C ALA A 83 -7.80 -12.48 -9.05
N TYR A 84 -9.09 -12.85 -9.01
CA TYR A 84 -9.82 -13.28 -10.20
C TYR A 84 -9.86 -12.18 -11.28
N ALA A 85 -10.19 -10.95 -10.92
CA ALA A 85 -10.20 -9.83 -11.85
C ALA A 85 -8.81 -9.56 -12.46
N LYS A 86 -7.75 -9.66 -11.65
CA LYS A 86 -6.37 -9.53 -12.14
C LYS A 86 -6.02 -10.64 -13.14
N ILE A 87 -6.44 -11.88 -12.92
CA ILE A 87 -6.25 -12.98 -13.89
C ILE A 87 -7.01 -12.71 -15.19
N GLU A 88 -8.23 -12.17 -15.13
CA GLU A 88 -8.99 -11.77 -16.33
C GLU A 88 -8.24 -10.69 -17.13
N MET A 89 -7.66 -9.70 -16.45
CA MET A 89 -6.84 -8.66 -17.08
C MET A 89 -5.57 -9.21 -17.73
N LEU A 90 -4.86 -10.12 -17.04
CA LEU A 90 -3.70 -10.82 -17.59
C LEU A 90 -4.07 -11.68 -18.81
N SER A 91 -5.33 -12.12 -18.89
CA SER A 91 -5.88 -12.85 -20.04
C SER A 91 -6.37 -11.92 -21.17
N GLY A 92 -6.13 -10.62 -21.08
CA GLY A 92 -6.45 -9.63 -22.11
C GLY A 92 -7.74 -8.84 -21.88
N THR A 93 -8.45 -9.04 -20.76
CA THR A 93 -9.64 -8.26 -20.43
C THR A 93 -9.27 -6.81 -20.13
N LYS A 94 -10.00 -5.85 -20.70
CA LYS A 94 -9.89 -4.42 -20.38
C LYS A 94 -11.16 -3.95 -19.72
N TYR A 95 -11.05 -3.46 -18.49
CA TYR A 95 -12.16 -2.85 -17.77
C TYR A 95 -12.19 -1.34 -18.03
N SER A 96 -13.35 -0.70 -17.79
CA SER A 96 -13.38 0.73 -17.58
C SER A 96 -12.78 1.06 -16.20
N PHE A 97 -12.36 2.31 -16.00
CA PHE A 97 -11.80 2.77 -14.73
C PHE A 97 -12.69 2.43 -13.51
N ASP A 98 -13.98 2.75 -13.59
CA ASP A 98 -14.93 2.49 -12.48
C ASP A 98 -15.07 0.99 -12.19
N VAL A 99 -15.06 0.14 -13.23
CA VAL A 99 -15.18 -1.32 -13.08
C VAL A 99 -13.89 -1.92 -12.51
N GLU A 100 -12.73 -1.45 -12.97
CA GLU A 100 -11.43 -1.85 -12.44
C GLU A 100 -11.29 -1.46 -10.97
N ALA A 101 -11.63 -0.21 -10.63
CA ALA A 101 -11.59 0.29 -9.27
C ALA A 101 -12.45 -0.56 -8.32
N LYS A 102 -13.66 -0.93 -8.76
CA LYS A 102 -14.56 -1.79 -7.98
C LYS A 102 -14.03 -3.21 -7.85
N LYS A 103 -13.50 -3.79 -8.92
CA LYS A 103 -13.06 -5.20 -8.94
C LYS A 103 -11.76 -5.42 -8.17
N LEU A 104 -10.78 -4.53 -8.34
CA LEU A 104 -9.47 -4.65 -7.71
C LEU A 104 -9.48 -4.08 -6.29
N TYR A 105 -10.10 -2.93 -6.05
CA TYR A 105 -9.97 -2.20 -4.79
C TYR A 105 -11.25 -2.15 -3.94
N ASP A 106 -12.34 -2.79 -4.40
CA ASP A 106 -13.68 -2.72 -3.77
C ASP A 106 -14.22 -1.28 -3.62
N ALA A 107 -13.75 -0.36 -4.47
CA ALA A 107 -14.02 1.07 -4.38
C ALA A 107 -14.90 1.59 -5.51
N GLU A 108 -15.63 2.68 -5.23
CA GLU A 108 -16.36 3.45 -6.22
C GLU A 108 -15.81 4.87 -6.20
N PRO A 109 -14.95 5.24 -7.17
CA PRO A 109 -14.35 6.56 -7.23
C PRO A 109 -15.43 7.65 -7.35
N PRO A 110 -15.29 8.78 -6.61
CA PRO A 110 -16.25 9.87 -6.71
C PRO A 110 -16.17 10.57 -8.06
N LYS A 111 -17.30 11.08 -8.54
CA LYS A 111 -17.38 11.88 -9.77
C LYS A 111 -17.55 13.35 -9.43
N ASN A 112 -16.60 14.17 -9.86
CA ASN A 112 -16.59 15.60 -9.64
C ASN A 112 -16.74 16.35 -10.96
N SER A 113 -17.45 17.48 -10.94
CA SER A 113 -17.64 18.35 -12.10
C SER A 113 -16.43 19.28 -12.31
N GLU A 114 -16.29 19.84 -13.51
CA GLU A 114 -15.30 20.90 -13.76
C GLU A 114 -15.48 22.11 -12.82
N LYS A 115 -16.73 22.43 -12.45
CA LYS A 115 -17.05 23.51 -11.49
C LYS A 115 -16.47 23.23 -10.10
N TYR A 116 -16.45 21.96 -9.68
CA TYR A 116 -15.82 21.56 -8.41
C TYR A 116 -14.32 21.89 -8.45
N PHE A 117 -13.61 21.46 -9.50
CA PHE A 117 -12.18 21.74 -9.64
C PHE A 117 -11.89 23.24 -9.80
N SER A 118 -12.72 23.98 -10.53
CA SER A 118 -12.60 25.44 -10.65
C SER A 118 -12.72 26.16 -9.29
N THR A 119 -13.54 25.63 -8.38
CA THR A 119 -13.67 26.19 -7.02
C THR A 119 -12.38 26.00 -6.22
N ILE A 120 -11.77 24.81 -6.28
CA ILE A 120 -10.48 24.52 -5.63
C ILE A 120 -9.37 25.44 -6.19
N VAL A 121 -9.32 25.64 -7.51
CA VAL A 121 -8.33 26.52 -8.14
C VAL A 121 -8.47 27.97 -7.64
N LYS A 122 -9.70 28.46 -7.44
CA LYS A 122 -9.95 29.80 -6.90
C LYS A 122 -9.57 29.92 -5.42
N GLU A 123 -9.74 28.86 -4.64
CA GLU A 123 -9.31 28.82 -3.24
C GLU A 123 -7.78 28.82 -3.12
N LEU A 124 -7.11 28.04 -3.98
CA LEU A 124 -5.65 28.06 -4.09
C LEU A 124 -5.14 29.46 -4.47
N GLU A 125 -5.75 30.11 -5.46
CA GLU A 125 -5.36 31.46 -5.91
C GLU A 125 -5.36 32.49 -4.78
N LYS A 126 -6.37 32.45 -3.91
CA LYS A 126 -6.50 33.33 -2.74
C LYS A 126 -5.46 33.03 -1.66
N SER A 127 -5.00 31.79 -1.58
CA SER A 127 -4.04 31.34 -0.57
C SER A 127 -2.59 31.62 -0.96
N LEU A 128 -2.31 31.82 -2.26
CA LEU A 128 -0.98 32.11 -2.75
C LEU A 128 -0.57 33.57 -2.52
N PRO A 129 0.72 33.84 -2.24
CA PRO A 129 1.24 35.20 -2.18
C PRO A 129 0.89 35.98 -3.47
N SER A 130 0.41 37.22 -3.32
CA SER A 130 0.11 38.10 -4.46
C SER A 130 1.34 38.27 -5.36
N GLY A 131 1.12 38.33 -6.66
CA GLY A 131 2.19 38.49 -7.65
C GLY A 131 1.69 38.38 -9.08
N GLU A 132 2.57 38.69 -10.03
CA GLU A 132 2.30 38.52 -11.45
C GLU A 132 2.40 37.05 -11.88
N GLY A 133 1.82 36.74 -13.04
CA GLY A 133 1.82 35.41 -13.64
C GLY A 133 0.58 34.58 -13.30
N THR A 134 0.50 33.42 -13.95
CA THR A 134 -0.52 32.41 -13.73
C THR A 134 -0.46 31.83 -12.31
N ILE A 135 -1.55 31.20 -11.86
CA ILE A 135 -1.61 30.49 -10.57
C ILE A 135 -0.49 29.44 -10.47
N GLN A 136 -0.22 28.72 -11.57
CA GLN A 136 0.84 27.72 -11.62
C GLN A 136 2.24 28.33 -11.42
N GLU A 137 2.56 29.44 -12.09
CA GLU A 137 3.84 30.12 -11.94
C GLU A 137 4.04 30.65 -10.52
N ARG A 138 3.00 31.27 -9.94
CA ARG A 138 3.02 31.76 -8.56
C ARG A 138 3.20 30.62 -7.56
N TYR A 139 2.50 29.50 -7.77
CA TYR A 139 2.64 28.30 -6.94
C TYR A 139 4.07 27.74 -7.00
N LEU A 140 4.63 27.54 -8.18
CA LEU A 140 5.99 27.02 -8.34
C LEU A 140 7.03 27.97 -7.75
N LYS A 141 6.90 29.28 -7.96
CA LYS A 141 7.79 30.29 -7.35
C LYS A 141 7.74 30.26 -5.82
N TYR A 142 6.55 30.08 -5.24
CA TYR A 142 6.40 29.92 -3.80
C TYR A 142 7.04 28.60 -3.32
N ARG A 143 6.65 27.47 -3.92
CA ARG A 143 7.09 26.13 -3.53
C ARG A 143 8.61 25.96 -3.63
N ASN A 144 9.24 26.53 -4.66
CA ASN A 144 10.68 26.41 -4.90
C ASN A 144 11.56 27.05 -3.81
N GLN A 145 11.01 27.92 -2.95
CA GLN A 145 11.73 28.48 -1.80
C GLN A 145 12.00 27.42 -0.72
N PHE A 146 11.29 26.29 -0.75
CA PHE A 146 11.35 25.23 0.25
C PHE A 146 12.07 23.97 -0.24
N ILE A 147 12.79 24.05 -1.37
CA ILE A 147 13.61 22.95 -1.85
C ILE A 147 14.72 22.68 -0.83
N ILE A 148 14.84 21.43 -0.41
CA ILE A 148 15.91 20.98 0.48
C ILE A 148 17.18 20.82 -0.37
N PRO A 149 18.30 21.49 0.00
CA PRO A 149 19.60 21.24 -0.61
C PRO A 149 19.99 19.76 -0.49
N LYS A 150 20.56 19.16 -1.53
CA LYS A 150 20.81 17.71 -1.60
C LYS A 150 21.62 17.20 -0.40
N GLU A 151 22.63 17.96 0.00
CA GLU A 151 23.50 17.69 1.14
C GLU A 151 22.81 17.76 2.52
N LYS A 152 21.59 18.33 2.58
CA LYS A 152 20.77 18.41 3.79
C LYS A 152 19.62 17.40 3.81
N LEU A 153 19.38 16.65 2.72
CA LEU A 153 18.25 15.72 2.62
C LEU A 153 18.23 14.72 3.76
N ASP A 154 19.35 14.03 3.98
CA ASP A 154 19.48 13.02 5.03
C ASP A 154 19.18 13.57 6.43
N ALA A 155 19.75 14.73 6.76
CA ALA A 155 19.52 15.38 8.05
C ALA A 155 18.05 15.78 8.25
N VAL A 156 17.40 16.31 7.20
CA VAL A 156 15.98 16.72 7.26
C VAL A 156 15.07 15.51 7.39
N PHE A 157 15.27 14.48 6.56
CA PHE A 157 14.49 13.24 6.62
C PHE A 157 14.66 12.52 7.96
N THR A 158 15.90 12.36 8.44
CA THR A 158 16.18 11.75 9.73
C THR A 158 15.47 12.50 10.86
N ARG A 159 15.49 13.84 10.83
CA ARG A 159 14.75 14.64 11.81
C ARG A 159 13.24 14.42 11.72
N ALA A 160 12.67 14.41 10.52
CA ALA A 160 11.25 14.17 10.31
C ALA A 160 10.82 12.78 10.80
N ILE A 161 11.58 11.74 10.46
CA ILE A 161 11.36 10.35 10.89
C ILE A 161 11.37 10.24 12.41
N ASN A 162 12.37 10.84 13.07
CA ASN A 162 12.48 10.78 14.54
C ASN A 162 11.28 11.44 15.23
N GLU A 163 10.82 12.59 14.72
CA GLU A 163 9.64 13.27 15.25
C GLU A 163 8.36 12.45 15.01
N CYS A 164 8.16 11.94 13.79
CA CYS A 164 7.03 11.10 13.42
C CYS A 164 6.97 9.84 14.29
N ARG A 165 8.12 9.21 14.56
CA ARG A 165 8.24 8.06 15.47
C ARG A 165 7.86 8.41 16.89
N ALA A 166 8.36 9.54 17.41
CA ALA A 166 8.07 9.99 18.77
C ALA A 166 6.57 10.24 18.97
N ARG A 167 5.89 10.85 17.98
CA ARG A 167 4.45 11.10 18.02
C ARG A 167 3.65 9.81 17.85
N THR A 168 4.04 8.94 16.92
CA THR A 168 3.39 7.63 16.72
C THR A 168 3.35 6.81 18.00
N LYS A 169 4.46 6.78 18.77
CA LYS A 169 4.55 6.04 20.04
C LYS A 169 3.62 6.54 21.14
N GLN A 170 3.02 7.72 20.99
CA GLN A 170 2.00 8.21 21.94
C GLN A 170 0.64 7.53 21.72
N PHE A 171 0.40 6.97 20.52
CA PHE A 171 -0.88 6.38 20.14
C PHE A 171 -0.79 4.89 19.85
N ILE A 172 0.35 4.40 19.36
CA ILE A 172 0.54 3.05 18.86
C ILE A 172 1.75 2.42 19.55
N ALA A 173 1.52 1.28 20.22
CA ALA A 173 2.59 0.45 20.75
C ALA A 173 3.28 -0.30 19.60
N LEU A 174 4.60 -0.19 19.53
CA LEU A 174 5.42 -0.80 18.48
C LEU A 174 6.34 -1.88 19.09
N PRO A 175 6.60 -3.00 18.39
CA PRO A 175 7.56 -4.01 18.83
C PRO A 175 8.95 -3.41 19.03
N GLU A 176 9.72 -3.85 20.02
CA GLU A 176 11.06 -3.31 20.27
C GLU A 176 12.03 -3.50 19.10
N ASN A 177 11.81 -4.54 18.30
CA ASN A 177 12.63 -4.90 17.15
C ASN A 177 12.16 -4.27 15.82
N GLU A 178 11.14 -3.40 15.82
CA GLU A 178 10.77 -2.69 14.58
C GLU A 178 11.84 -1.68 14.18
N SER A 179 12.19 -1.67 12.90
CA SER A 179 13.10 -0.67 12.34
C SER A 179 12.97 -0.56 10.83
N PHE A 180 13.47 0.53 10.28
CA PHE A 180 13.71 0.64 8.85
C PHE A 180 14.97 1.45 8.58
N VAL A 181 15.50 1.26 7.38
CA VAL A 181 16.60 2.06 6.83
C VAL A 181 16.08 2.91 5.67
N VAL A 182 16.72 4.06 5.44
CA VAL A 182 16.41 4.94 4.30
C VAL A 182 17.50 4.82 3.26
N GLU A 183 17.11 4.63 2.02
CA GLU A 183 18.00 4.58 0.86
C GLU A 183 17.63 5.69 -0.14
N TYR A 184 18.59 6.54 -0.48
CA TYR A 184 18.42 7.54 -1.54
C TYR A 184 18.77 6.93 -2.88
N VAL A 185 17.81 6.94 -3.81
CA VAL A 185 17.98 6.34 -5.14
C VAL A 185 17.61 7.31 -6.26
N THR A 186 17.90 6.89 -7.48
CA THR A 186 17.61 7.61 -8.73
C THR A 186 17.06 6.64 -9.77
N ASN A 187 16.58 7.16 -10.90
CA ASN A 187 15.97 6.45 -12.02
C ASN A 187 14.75 5.62 -11.59
N LYS A 188 13.86 6.21 -10.80
CA LYS A 188 12.64 5.58 -10.31
C LYS A 188 11.40 6.34 -10.77
N ALA A 189 10.31 5.61 -10.98
CA ALA A 189 9.03 6.19 -11.39
C ALA A 189 8.20 6.75 -10.22
N TRP A 190 8.58 6.45 -8.98
CA TRP A 190 7.93 6.91 -7.75
C TRP A 190 8.76 7.96 -7.01
N SER A 191 8.18 8.61 -5.99
CA SER A 191 8.87 9.60 -5.15
C SER A 191 9.47 8.99 -3.88
N GLY A 192 8.81 8.01 -3.30
CA GLY A 192 9.35 7.15 -2.27
C GLY A 192 8.56 5.84 -2.24
N TYR A 193 9.11 4.85 -1.55
CA TYR A 193 8.52 3.52 -1.48
C TYR A 193 8.97 2.77 -0.22
N ASN A 194 8.04 2.15 0.49
CA ASN A 194 8.34 1.22 1.59
C ASN A 194 8.41 -0.22 1.08
N TRP A 195 9.60 -0.81 1.10
CA TRP A 195 9.81 -2.23 0.86
C TRP A 195 9.80 -3.00 2.18
N TYR A 196 8.64 -3.54 2.56
CA TYR A 196 8.51 -4.35 3.77
C TYR A 196 9.21 -5.71 3.61
N GLN A 197 10.19 -5.99 4.48
CA GLN A 197 11.04 -7.19 4.43
C GLN A 197 10.52 -8.33 5.32
N GLY A 198 9.48 -8.08 6.11
CA GLY A 198 9.08 -8.98 7.20
C GLY A 198 9.93 -8.81 8.45
N ASN A 199 9.58 -9.55 9.50
CA ASN A 199 10.22 -9.49 10.81
C ASN A 199 10.23 -8.07 11.41
N ALA A 200 9.22 -7.25 11.12
CA ALA A 200 9.15 -5.84 11.51
C ALA A 200 10.26 -4.94 10.91
N HIS A 201 10.80 -5.28 9.73
CA HIS A 201 11.82 -4.47 9.05
C HIS A 201 11.34 -3.95 7.70
N SER A 202 11.67 -2.69 7.37
CA SER A 202 11.49 -2.12 6.02
C SER A 202 12.78 -1.52 5.47
N ILE A 203 12.81 -1.36 4.15
CA ILE A 203 13.72 -0.45 3.45
C ILE A 203 12.84 0.64 2.82
N ILE A 204 13.03 1.90 3.22
CA ILE A 204 12.33 3.03 2.60
C ILE A 204 13.26 3.63 1.56
N GLN A 205 12.87 3.60 0.30
CA GLN A 205 13.61 4.27 -0.75
C GLN A 205 13.02 5.65 -1.04
N VAL A 206 13.87 6.64 -1.24
CA VAL A 206 13.48 8.01 -1.60
C VAL A 206 14.14 8.36 -2.93
N ASN A 207 13.32 8.72 -3.91
CA ASN A 207 13.81 9.11 -5.23
C ASN A 207 14.26 10.57 -5.22
N THR A 208 15.49 10.80 -5.67
CA THR A 208 16.15 12.11 -5.69
C THR A 208 16.29 12.71 -7.10
N ASP A 209 15.63 12.12 -8.09
CA ASP A 209 15.59 12.63 -9.47
C ASP A 209 14.92 14.01 -9.58
N LEU A 210 13.94 14.28 -8.70
CA LEU A 210 13.22 15.56 -8.62
C LEU A 210 13.56 16.32 -7.33
N PRO A 211 13.47 17.67 -7.32
CA PRO A 211 13.63 18.46 -6.11
C PRO A 211 12.66 18.00 -5.00
N ILE A 212 13.19 17.79 -3.80
CA ILE A 212 12.40 17.43 -2.62
C ILE A 212 12.19 18.68 -1.78
N PHE A 213 10.95 18.91 -1.38
CA PHE A 213 10.52 20.07 -0.60
C PHE A 213 10.38 19.71 0.89
N ILE A 214 10.45 20.70 1.77
CA ILE A 214 10.41 20.47 3.22
C ILE A 214 9.12 19.80 3.69
N ASP A 215 7.97 20.21 3.14
CA ASP A 215 6.66 19.58 3.38
C ASP A 215 6.69 18.11 2.97
N ARG A 216 7.22 17.82 1.79
CA ARG A 216 7.29 16.46 1.28
C ARG A 216 8.20 15.55 2.10
N ALA A 217 9.28 16.06 2.68
CA ALA A 217 10.13 15.25 3.55
C ALA A 217 9.41 14.82 4.83
N VAL A 218 8.57 15.70 5.38
CA VAL A 218 7.74 15.39 6.55
C VAL A 218 6.62 14.43 6.18
N ASP A 219 5.88 14.71 5.11
CA ASP A 219 4.80 13.84 4.62
C ASP A 219 5.30 12.43 4.32
N LEU A 220 6.43 12.30 3.61
CA LEU A 220 6.98 11.00 3.23
C LEU A 220 7.50 10.22 4.44
N ALA A 221 8.10 10.91 5.43
CA ALA A 221 8.52 10.28 6.67
C ALA A 221 7.35 9.66 7.44
N ALA A 222 6.19 10.32 7.42
CA ALA A 222 4.97 9.81 8.02
C ALA A 222 4.31 8.70 7.18
N HIS A 223 4.11 8.96 5.88
CA HIS A 223 3.44 8.07 4.93
C HIS A 223 4.18 6.74 4.73
N GLU A 224 5.49 6.77 4.53
CA GLU A 224 6.28 5.54 4.32
C GLU A 224 6.73 4.90 5.64
N GLY A 225 6.89 5.71 6.69
CA GLY A 225 7.44 5.30 7.98
C GLY A 225 6.39 5.27 9.09
N TYR A 226 6.37 6.32 9.91
CA TYR A 226 5.62 6.35 11.16
C TYR A 226 4.47 7.39 11.11
N PRO A 227 3.18 7.00 11.20
CA PRO A 227 2.62 5.67 11.42
C PRO A 227 2.16 4.97 10.12
N GLY A 228 2.69 5.35 8.96
CA GLY A 228 2.23 4.85 7.66
C GLY A 228 2.65 3.42 7.32
N HIS A 229 3.12 3.19 6.09
CA HIS A 229 3.31 1.85 5.52
C HIS A 229 4.16 0.90 6.38
N HIS A 230 5.23 1.40 7.00
CA HIS A 230 6.05 0.57 7.89
C HIS A 230 5.21 0.05 9.08
N VAL A 231 4.56 0.95 9.81
CA VAL A 231 3.76 0.56 11.00
C VAL A 231 2.56 -0.29 10.61
N TYR A 232 1.89 0.03 9.49
CA TYR A 232 0.80 -0.79 8.96
C TYR A 232 1.22 -2.25 8.78
N ASN A 233 2.34 -2.49 8.08
CA ASN A 233 2.82 -3.84 7.84
C ASN A 233 3.33 -4.53 9.13
N VAL A 234 4.02 -3.79 10.02
CA VAL A 234 4.43 -4.29 11.34
C VAL A 234 3.22 -4.81 12.12
N LEU A 235 2.11 -4.07 12.14
CA LEU A 235 0.90 -4.46 12.87
C LEU A 235 0.17 -5.64 12.20
N LEU A 236 0.12 -5.71 10.87
CA LEU A 236 -0.41 -6.90 10.17
C LEU A 236 0.40 -8.16 10.52
N GLU A 237 1.73 -8.07 10.48
CA GLU A 237 2.60 -9.19 10.79
C GLU A 237 2.44 -9.62 12.26
N THR A 238 2.47 -8.68 13.19
CA THR A 238 2.47 -8.99 14.62
C THR A 238 1.10 -9.42 15.13
N GLU A 239 0.05 -8.66 14.83
CA GLU A 239 -1.30 -8.88 15.38
C GLU A 239 -2.07 -9.97 14.64
N LEU A 240 -1.92 -10.07 13.32
CA LEU A 240 -2.72 -11.01 12.51
C LEU A 240 -1.92 -12.24 12.11
N MET A 241 -0.75 -12.08 11.48
CA MET A 241 0.03 -13.23 11.02
C MET A 241 0.57 -14.04 12.20
N ARG A 242 1.26 -13.40 13.16
CA ARG A 242 1.94 -14.10 14.27
C ARG A 242 0.99 -14.43 15.42
N LYS A 243 0.37 -13.43 16.05
CA LYS A 243 -0.49 -13.65 17.24
C LYS A 243 -1.72 -14.50 16.93
N LYS A 244 -2.35 -14.34 15.76
CA LYS A 244 -3.54 -15.13 15.38
C LYS A 244 -3.23 -16.31 14.45
N GLY A 245 -2.00 -16.45 13.96
CA GLY A 245 -1.63 -17.51 13.01
C GLY A 245 -2.24 -17.35 11.62
N TRP A 246 -2.66 -16.14 11.23
CA TRP A 246 -3.36 -15.90 9.97
C TRP A 246 -2.37 -15.66 8.83
N ILE A 247 -1.91 -16.76 8.24
CA ILE A 247 -0.86 -16.78 7.22
C ILE A 247 -1.18 -15.94 5.97
N GLU A 248 -2.45 -15.66 5.67
CA GLU A 248 -2.84 -14.81 4.54
C GLU A 248 -2.32 -13.37 4.64
N PHE A 249 -1.94 -12.91 5.83
CA PHE A 249 -1.33 -11.60 6.03
C PHE A 249 0.18 -11.62 5.80
N SER A 250 0.79 -12.76 5.47
CA SER A 250 2.22 -12.83 5.09
C SER A 250 2.49 -12.42 3.64
N ILE A 251 1.46 -12.02 2.89
CA ILE A 251 1.54 -11.60 1.49
C ILE A 251 0.67 -10.36 1.27
N TYR A 252 1.16 -9.43 0.47
CA TYR A 252 0.45 -8.22 0.10
C TYR A 252 0.35 -8.13 -1.43
N PRO A 253 -0.84 -8.43 -2.01
CA PRO A 253 -1.09 -8.17 -3.42
C PRO A 253 -1.40 -6.69 -3.69
N LEU A 254 -0.61 -6.05 -4.54
CA LEU A 254 -0.70 -4.63 -4.88
C LEU A 254 -2.02 -4.25 -5.56
N PHE A 255 -2.58 -5.15 -6.36
CA PHE A 255 -3.86 -4.93 -7.04
C PHE A 255 -5.00 -5.60 -6.25
N SER A 256 -5.27 -5.10 -5.04
CA SER A 256 -6.28 -5.65 -4.14
C SER A 256 -6.93 -4.61 -3.20
N PRO A 257 -8.05 -4.93 -2.52
CA PRO A 257 -8.66 -4.00 -1.57
C PRO A 257 -7.78 -3.69 -0.35
N GLN A 258 -6.78 -4.53 -0.07
CA GLN A 258 -5.79 -4.23 0.97
C GLN A 258 -5.00 -2.97 0.62
N SER A 259 -4.72 -2.71 -0.66
CA SER A 259 -3.93 -1.55 -1.07
C SER A 259 -4.64 -0.24 -0.80
N LEU A 260 -5.97 -0.20 -1.03
CA LEU A 260 -6.77 0.97 -0.67
C LEU A 260 -6.69 1.26 0.84
N ILE A 261 -6.75 0.20 1.67
CA ILE A 261 -6.64 0.34 3.12
C ILE A 261 -5.22 0.74 3.53
N ALA A 262 -4.18 0.17 2.92
CA ALA A 262 -2.79 0.50 3.19
C ALA A 262 -2.48 1.97 2.85
N GLU A 263 -2.82 2.41 1.63
CA GLU A 263 -2.64 3.79 1.18
C GLU A 263 -3.50 4.77 1.98
N GLY A 264 -4.75 4.41 2.29
CA GLY A 264 -5.62 5.22 3.14
C GLY A 264 -5.07 5.37 4.55
N SER A 265 -4.50 4.29 5.12
CA SER A 265 -3.87 4.32 6.45
C SER A 265 -2.58 5.15 6.45
N ALA A 266 -1.76 5.04 5.41
CA ALA A 266 -0.54 5.82 5.25
C ALA A 266 -0.83 7.33 5.12
N ASN A 267 -1.83 7.69 4.30
CA ASN A 267 -2.28 9.08 4.17
C ASN A 267 -2.88 9.63 5.47
N PHE A 268 -3.77 8.87 6.13
CA PHE A 268 -4.33 9.29 7.42
C PHE A 268 -3.27 9.34 8.52
N GLY A 269 -2.21 8.55 8.41
CA GLY A 269 -1.09 8.56 9.33
C GLY A 269 -0.40 9.92 9.42
N ILE A 270 -0.43 10.72 8.35
CA ILE A 270 0.08 12.10 8.35
C ILE A 270 -0.69 12.95 9.37
N ASP A 271 -2.02 12.92 9.33
CA ASP A 271 -2.89 13.68 10.26
C ASP A 271 -2.75 13.24 11.72
N VAL A 272 -2.30 12.00 11.97
CA VAL A 272 -2.06 11.50 13.33
C VAL A 272 -0.84 12.17 13.96
N VAL A 273 0.16 12.51 13.15
CA VAL A 273 1.46 12.98 13.65
C VAL A 273 1.83 14.40 13.24
N LEU A 274 1.05 15.09 12.40
CA LEU A 274 1.29 16.49 12.02
C LEU A 274 0.18 17.40 12.55
#